data_AF-A0A8J5H4K5-F1
#
_entry.id   AF-A0A8J5H4K5-F1
#
_cell.length_a   1.000
_cell.length_b   1.000
_cell.length_c   1.000
_cell.angle_alpha   90.00
_cell.angle_beta   90.00
_cell.angle_gamma   90.00
#
_symmetry.space_group_name_H-M   'P 1'
#
loop_
_entity.id
_entity.type
_entity.pdbx_description
1 polymer ?
#
loop_
_entity_poly.entity_id
_entity_poly.type
_entity_poly.pdbx_seq_one_letter_code
_entity_poly.pdbx_strand_id
1 'polypeptide(L)'
;MGFFRSLTRLPDPTRLGFSSTSELVMRASTLPSRPSSSPGGKILFRGSVIDSEGNFVQPSIVEIAPSAQVVKVELFGPVLYTLNEAIEINNSVPQGLSSSIFTRKPEIIFKWIGPHGSDFGFVNVNIPTNGAEVGGAFGGEKATGGGREAGSDSWKQYMRRST
;
A
#
# COMPACT_ATOMS: atom_id res chain seq x y z
N MET A 1 38.84 12.06 -5.29
CA MET A 1 38.55 11.05 -6.31
C MET A 1 37.29 10.31 -5.85
N GLY A 2 36.12 10.80 -6.24
CA GLY A 2 34.84 10.34 -5.72
C GLY A 2 34.44 9.01 -6.33
N PHE A 3 34.32 7.98 -5.49
CA PHE A 3 33.70 6.71 -5.86
C PHE A 3 32.19 6.93 -6.06
N PHE A 4 31.77 7.22 -7.28
CA PHE A 4 30.40 6.95 -7.71
C PHE A 4 30.24 5.42 -7.70
N ARG A 5 29.59 4.88 -6.66
CA ARG A 5 29.15 3.48 -6.66
C ARG A 5 28.28 3.27 -7.89
N SER A 6 28.70 2.30 -8.70
CA SER A 6 27.98 1.75 -9.85
C SER A 6 26.47 1.74 -9.59
N LEU A 7 25.71 2.46 -10.40
CA LEU A 7 24.30 2.17 -10.64
C LEU A 7 24.28 0.75 -11.23
N THR A 8 24.20 -0.26 -10.38
CA THR A 8 23.99 -1.65 -10.79
C THR A 8 22.69 -1.68 -11.59
N ARG A 9 22.82 -1.62 -12.93
CA ARG A 9 21.70 -1.88 -13.84
C ARG A 9 21.21 -3.28 -13.51
N LEU A 10 19.98 -3.37 -13.04
CA LEU A 10 19.32 -4.64 -12.85
C LEU A 10 19.21 -5.32 -14.24
N PRO A 11 19.49 -6.62 -14.34
CA PRO A 11 19.44 -7.33 -15.62
C PRO A 11 18.01 -7.37 -16.15
N ASP A 12 17.82 -7.25 -17.46
CA ASP A 12 16.52 -7.53 -18.06
C ASP A 12 16.23 -9.04 -18.02
N PRO A 13 15.02 -9.50 -17.66
CA PRO A 13 13.82 -8.74 -17.31
C PRO A 13 13.55 -8.71 -15.79
N THR A 14 14.22 -7.84 -15.03
CA THR A 14 13.96 -7.68 -13.59
C THR A 14 12.56 -7.12 -13.34
N ARG A 15 11.77 -7.81 -12.51
CA ARG A 15 10.40 -7.41 -12.12
C ARG A 15 10.27 -6.86 -10.71
N LEU A 16 11.25 -7.13 -9.85
CA LEU A 16 11.35 -6.59 -8.49
C LEU A 16 12.82 -6.30 -8.19
N GLY A 17 13.13 -5.03 -7.93
CA GLY A 17 14.48 -4.55 -7.61
C GLY A 17 14.80 -4.61 -6.12
N PHE A 18 15.93 -4.00 -5.76
CA PHE A 18 16.32 -3.81 -4.35
C PHE A 18 15.57 -2.62 -3.73
N SER A 19 15.41 -2.65 -2.41
CA SER A 19 14.90 -1.54 -1.61
C SER A 19 15.89 -0.38 -1.57
N SER A 20 15.39 0.86 -1.52
CA SER A 20 16.21 2.06 -1.39
C SER A 20 17.03 2.10 -0.09
N THR A 21 16.54 1.49 0.98
CA THR A 21 17.19 1.50 2.31
C THR A 21 17.26 0.11 2.94
N SER A 22 18.25 -0.08 3.82
CA SER A 22 18.42 -1.29 4.64
C SER A 22 17.36 -1.41 5.73
N GLU A 23 16.67 -0.32 6.07
CA GLU A 23 15.58 -0.32 7.06
C GLU A 23 14.44 -1.26 6.67
N LEU A 24 14.11 -1.31 5.38
CA LEU A 24 13.09 -2.24 4.87
C LEU A 24 13.52 -3.70 4.99
N VAL A 25 14.81 -3.99 4.86
CA VAL A 25 15.36 -5.33 5.10
C VAL A 25 15.21 -5.71 6.57
N MET A 26 15.47 -4.78 7.49
CA MET A 26 15.27 -4.99 8.93
C MET A 26 13.79 -5.16 9.27
N ARG A 27 12.88 -4.38 8.67
CA ARG A 27 11.44 -4.55 8.89
C ARG A 27 10.94 -5.88 8.33
N ALA A 28 11.42 -6.28 7.14
CA ALA A 28 11.07 -7.56 6.54
C ALA A 28 11.56 -8.76 7.35
N SER A 29 12.74 -8.69 7.99
CA SER A 29 13.22 -9.76 8.88
C SER A 29 12.40 -9.89 10.17
N THR A 30 11.68 -8.83 10.57
CA THR A 30 10.73 -8.85 11.69
C THR A 30 9.32 -9.32 11.32
N LEU A 31 9.06 -9.62 10.04
CA LEU A 31 7.81 -10.28 9.65
C LEU A 31 7.69 -11.60 10.43
N PRO A 32 6.46 -12.01 10.82
CA PRO A 32 6.24 -13.18 11.65
C PRO A 32 6.84 -14.42 10.98
N SER A 33 8.02 -14.83 11.44
CA SER A 33 8.75 -15.98 10.94
C SER A 33 8.46 -17.16 11.87
N ARG A 34 7.68 -18.12 11.34
CA ARG A 34 7.22 -19.35 12.01
C ARG A 34 6.17 -19.15 13.14
N PRO A 35 5.35 -20.17 13.42
CA PRO A 35 4.30 -20.10 14.43
C PRO A 35 4.94 -20.18 15.83
N SER A 36 5.32 -19.05 16.40
CA SER A 36 5.68 -18.95 17.82
C SER A 36 4.63 -18.13 18.54
N SER A 37 3.60 -18.82 19.06
CA SER A 37 2.81 -18.51 20.28
C SER A 37 2.37 -17.06 20.59
N SER A 38 2.40 -16.19 19.60
CA SER A 38 1.92 -14.81 19.58
C SER A 38 0.88 -14.73 18.47
N PRO A 39 0.01 -13.71 18.38
CA PRO A 39 -0.98 -13.58 17.30
C PRO A 39 -0.34 -13.24 15.93
N GLY A 40 0.70 -13.99 15.54
CA GLY A 40 1.53 -13.81 14.37
C GLY A 40 0.94 -14.53 13.16
N GLY A 41 0.78 -13.79 12.07
CA GLY A 41 0.21 -14.31 10.83
C GLY A 41 0.98 -15.49 10.24
N LYS A 42 0.29 -16.26 9.40
CA LYS A 42 0.82 -17.38 8.64
C LYS A 42 1.35 -16.89 7.29
N ILE A 43 2.63 -17.09 7.05
CA ILE A 43 3.23 -16.84 5.75
C ILE A 43 2.68 -17.87 4.74
N LEU A 44 2.04 -17.39 3.68
CA LEU A 44 1.50 -18.18 2.57
C LEU A 44 2.47 -18.27 1.39
N PHE A 45 3.26 -17.23 1.14
CA PHE A 45 4.19 -17.18 0.02
C PHE A 45 5.42 -16.37 0.39
N ARG A 46 6.60 -17.02 0.43
CA ARG A 46 7.92 -16.41 0.66
C ARG A 46 7.99 -15.51 1.92
N GLY A 47 9.17 -15.10 2.35
CA GLY A 47 9.28 -14.35 3.61
C GLY A 47 10.68 -14.14 4.13
N SER A 48 11.68 -14.20 3.25
CA SER A 48 13.07 -14.05 3.63
C SER A 48 13.73 -12.84 2.97
N VAL A 49 14.72 -12.31 3.67
CA VAL A 49 15.76 -11.47 3.07
C VAL A 49 16.56 -12.34 2.10
N ILE A 50 17.01 -11.74 1.00
CA ILE A 50 17.92 -12.42 0.05
C ILE A 50 19.33 -12.00 0.42
N ASP A 51 20.18 -12.99 0.74
CA ASP A 51 21.60 -12.76 1.03
C ASP A 51 22.33 -12.42 -0.27
N SER A 52 22.52 -11.12 -0.51
CA SER A 52 23.08 -10.56 -1.73
C SER A 52 23.69 -9.19 -1.43
N GLU A 53 24.60 -8.74 -2.31
CA GLU A 53 25.06 -7.35 -2.31
C GLU A 53 23.87 -6.42 -2.71
N GLY A 54 23.16 -5.89 -1.71
CA GLY A 54 22.01 -5.01 -1.90
C GLY A 54 20.84 -5.31 -0.94
N ASN A 55 19.87 -4.39 -0.87
CA ASN A 55 18.73 -4.50 0.06
C ASN A 55 17.59 -5.32 -0.56
N PHE A 56 17.79 -6.62 -0.77
CA PHE A 56 16.80 -7.47 -1.43
C PHE A 56 15.88 -8.18 -0.44
N VAL A 57 14.57 -8.07 -0.67
CA VAL A 57 13.53 -8.70 0.13
C VAL A 57 12.60 -9.48 -0.79
N GLN A 58 12.22 -10.70 -0.40
CA GLN A 58 11.24 -11.46 -1.16
C GLN A 58 9.83 -10.87 -1.03
N PRO A 59 9.04 -10.82 -2.11
CA PRO A 59 7.63 -10.47 -2.01
C PRO A 59 6.91 -11.52 -1.17
N SER A 60 6.14 -11.09 -0.18
CA SER A 60 5.59 -11.96 0.85
C SER A 60 4.06 -11.85 0.91
N ILE A 61 3.37 -12.98 1.06
CA ILE A 61 1.92 -13.02 1.34
C ILE A 61 1.73 -13.62 2.72
N VAL A 62 0.98 -12.93 3.59
CA VAL A 62 0.75 -13.32 4.98
C VAL A 62 -0.76 -13.31 5.27
N GLU A 63 -1.28 -14.44 5.72
CA GLU A 63 -2.62 -14.56 6.31
C GLU A 63 -2.54 -14.13 7.77
N ILE A 64 -3.31 -13.13 8.18
CA ILE A 64 -3.20 -12.57 9.54
C ILE A 64 -4.56 -12.11 10.06
N ALA A 65 -4.71 -12.02 11.38
CA ALA A 65 -5.91 -11.45 11.97
C ALA A 65 -5.98 -9.93 11.70
N PRO A 66 -7.16 -9.36 11.38
CA PRO A 66 -7.32 -7.91 11.17
C PRO A 66 -7.01 -7.07 12.42
N SER A 67 -7.09 -7.69 13.60
CA SER A 67 -6.76 -7.07 14.89
C SER A 67 -5.26 -6.93 15.13
N ALA A 68 -4.40 -7.57 14.33
CA ALA A 68 -2.96 -7.47 14.49
C ALA A 68 -2.48 -6.04 14.21
N GLN A 69 -1.71 -5.46 15.12
CA GLN A 69 -1.23 -4.08 15.02
C GLN A 69 -0.44 -3.82 13.72
N VAL A 70 0.30 -4.81 13.24
CA VAL A 70 1.11 -4.72 12.02
C VAL A 70 0.26 -4.44 10.77
N VAL A 71 -1.03 -4.81 10.76
CA VAL A 71 -1.96 -4.52 9.65
C VAL A 71 -2.28 -3.03 9.53
N LYS A 72 -2.20 -2.28 10.64
CA LYS A 72 -2.50 -0.85 10.70
C LYS A 72 -1.27 0.04 10.45
N VAL A 73 -0.10 -0.58 10.34
CA VAL A 73 1.18 0.10 10.16
C VAL A 73 1.64 -0.06 8.72
N GLU A 74 2.04 1.04 8.10
CA GLU A 74 2.57 1.03 6.74
C GLU A 74 4.02 0.54 6.72
N LEU A 75 4.24 -0.63 6.11
CA LEU A 75 5.55 -1.28 6.11
C LEU A 75 6.51 -0.67 5.07
N PHE A 76 5.99 -0.11 3.96
CA PHE A 76 6.73 0.32 2.77
C PHE A 76 7.53 -0.81 2.07
N GLY A 77 7.13 -2.07 2.25
CA GLY A 77 7.78 -3.25 1.67
C GLY A 77 6.83 -4.09 0.81
N PRO A 78 7.35 -5.07 0.06
CA PRO A 78 6.56 -5.92 -0.83
C PRO A 78 5.82 -7.03 -0.05
N VAL A 79 4.97 -6.64 0.91
CA VAL A 79 4.22 -7.56 1.78
C VAL A 79 2.72 -7.33 1.59
N LEU A 80 2.00 -8.42 1.34
CA LEU A 80 0.54 -8.43 1.21
C LEU A 80 -0.08 -9.19 2.39
N TYR A 81 -0.96 -8.51 3.14
CA TYR A 81 -1.80 -9.16 4.14
C TYR A 81 -3.12 -9.62 3.51
N THR A 82 -3.53 -10.85 3.81
CA THR A 82 -4.82 -11.41 3.41
C THR A 82 -5.72 -11.53 4.64
N LEU A 83 -6.94 -10.99 4.53
CA LEU A 83 -7.91 -10.82 5.62
C LEU A 83 -9.30 -11.25 5.13
N ASN A 84 -10.16 -11.72 6.04
CA ASN A 84 -11.57 -12.03 5.76
C ASN A 84 -12.45 -10.85 6.18
N GLU A 85 -13.49 -10.53 5.40
CA GLU A 85 -14.39 -9.35 5.55
C GLU A 85 -13.83 -8.06 4.91
N ALA A 86 -14.64 -7.36 4.10
CA ALA A 86 -14.11 -6.41 3.13
C ALA A 86 -14.16 -4.94 3.57
N ILE A 87 -15.37 -4.41 3.87
CA ILE A 87 -15.54 -2.96 4.05
C ILE A 87 -15.09 -2.49 5.43
N GLU A 88 -15.53 -3.16 6.50
CA GLU A 88 -15.19 -2.75 7.87
C GLU A 88 -13.68 -2.78 8.11
N ILE A 89 -13.00 -3.80 7.59
CA ILE A 89 -11.55 -3.91 7.67
C ILE A 89 -10.86 -2.83 6.85
N ASN A 90 -11.30 -2.59 5.60
CA ASN A 90 -10.77 -1.52 4.77
C ASN A 90 -10.83 -0.17 5.51
N ASN A 91 -11.94 0.12 6.17
CA ASN A 91 -12.13 1.40 6.85
C ASN A 91 -11.47 1.45 8.24
N SER A 92 -11.08 0.31 8.82
CA SER A 92 -10.51 0.20 10.19
C SER A 92 -9.08 0.71 10.34
N VAL A 93 -8.38 0.95 9.24
CA VAL A 93 -7.02 1.50 9.25
C VAL A 93 -7.05 3.03 9.30
N PRO A 94 -6.06 3.67 9.95
CA PRO A 94 -6.03 5.13 10.06
C PRO A 94 -5.75 5.82 8.71
N GLN A 95 -5.12 5.14 7.76
CA GLN A 95 -4.83 5.66 6.41
C GLN A 95 -6.09 5.62 5.52
N GLY A 96 -6.14 6.48 4.50
CA GLY A 96 -7.29 6.63 3.62
C GLY A 96 -6.94 7.06 2.20
N LEU A 97 -5.85 6.55 1.62
CA LEU A 97 -5.38 6.98 0.29
C LEU A 97 -6.18 6.37 -0.86
N SER A 98 -5.97 5.09 -1.13
CA SER A 98 -6.61 4.36 -2.24
C SER A 98 -7.15 3.00 -1.81
N SER A 99 -8.35 2.68 -2.27
CA SER A 99 -9.07 1.44 -2.00
C SER A 99 -9.63 0.87 -3.31
N SER A 100 -9.84 -0.44 -3.39
CA SER A 100 -10.40 -1.09 -4.59
C SER A 100 -11.24 -2.32 -4.24
N ILE A 101 -12.29 -2.54 -5.02
CA ILE A 101 -13.05 -3.79 -5.03
C ILE A 101 -13.04 -4.42 -6.44
N PHE A 102 -13.13 -5.75 -6.48
CA PHE A 102 -13.33 -6.50 -7.72
C PHE A 102 -14.68 -7.21 -7.65
N THR A 103 -15.64 -6.78 -8.48
CA THR A 103 -17.01 -7.30 -8.48
C THR A 103 -17.67 -7.14 -9.84
N ARG A 104 -18.66 -7.99 -10.11
CA ARG A 104 -19.56 -7.87 -11.27
C ARG A 104 -20.98 -7.42 -10.89
N LYS A 105 -21.25 -7.27 -9.58
CA LYS A 105 -22.56 -6.99 -9.01
C LYS A 105 -22.74 -5.48 -8.82
N PRO A 106 -23.60 -4.79 -9.60
CA PRO A 106 -23.80 -3.34 -9.48
C PRO A 106 -24.25 -2.89 -8.09
N GLU A 107 -25.04 -3.72 -7.39
CA GLU A 107 -25.49 -3.45 -6.03
C GLU A 107 -24.32 -3.29 -5.04
N ILE A 108 -23.23 -4.05 -5.24
CA ILE A 108 -22.01 -3.92 -4.44
C ILE A 108 -21.27 -2.63 -4.82
N ILE A 109 -21.25 -2.28 -6.10
CA ILE A 109 -20.62 -1.05 -6.60
C ILE A 109 -21.29 0.18 -5.97
N PHE A 110 -22.63 0.26 -6.01
CA PHE A 110 -23.36 1.38 -5.41
C PHE A 110 -23.17 1.47 -3.89
N LYS A 111 -23.09 0.32 -3.20
CA LYS A 111 -22.76 0.31 -1.77
C LYS A 111 -21.34 0.82 -1.51
N TRP A 112 -20.39 0.45 -2.36
CA TRP A 112 -18.97 0.77 -2.21
C TRP A 112 -18.64 2.25 -2.43
N ILE A 113 -19.26 2.88 -3.42
CA ILE A 113 -19.08 4.32 -3.72
C ILE A 113 -20.01 5.21 -2.88
N GLY A 114 -20.95 4.61 -2.15
CA GLY A 114 -21.96 5.32 -1.37
C GLY A 114 -21.47 5.73 0.02
N PRO A 115 -22.34 6.40 0.81
CA PRO A 115 -22.01 6.95 2.13
C PRO A 115 -21.59 5.91 3.18
N HIS A 116 -21.97 4.64 2.97
CA HIS A 116 -21.65 3.52 3.86
C HIS A 116 -20.58 2.58 3.27
N GLY A 117 -19.88 3.06 2.23
CA GLY A 117 -18.86 2.35 1.50
C GLY A 117 -17.45 2.66 1.97
N SER A 118 -16.52 2.79 1.03
CA SER A 118 -15.14 3.15 1.32
C SER A 118 -15.04 4.61 1.78
N ASP A 119 -14.21 4.87 2.78
CA ASP A 119 -13.92 6.20 3.32
C ASP A 119 -12.52 6.72 2.91
N PHE A 120 -12.06 6.28 1.74
CA PHE A 120 -10.76 6.63 1.15
C PHE A 120 -10.92 7.73 0.09
N GLY A 121 -9.85 8.48 -0.19
CA GLY A 121 -9.84 9.51 -1.23
C GLY A 121 -10.03 8.93 -2.64
N PHE A 122 -9.40 7.77 -2.92
CA PHE A 122 -9.65 6.99 -4.13
C PHE A 122 -10.46 5.73 -3.85
N VAL A 123 -11.57 5.60 -4.58
CA VAL A 123 -12.51 4.50 -4.49
C VAL A 123 -12.62 3.84 -5.85
N ASN A 124 -11.89 2.73 -6.04
CA ASN A 124 -11.75 2.07 -7.33
C ASN A 124 -12.65 0.85 -7.45
N VAL A 125 -13.03 0.51 -8.70
CA VAL A 125 -13.80 -0.70 -9.03
C VAL A 125 -13.14 -1.39 -10.22
N ASN A 126 -12.79 -2.66 -10.05
CA ASN A 126 -12.19 -3.53 -11.07
C ASN A 126 -10.85 -3.02 -11.65
N ILE A 127 -10.15 -2.13 -10.92
CA ILE A 127 -8.80 -1.64 -11.22
C ILE A 127 -7.98 -1.62 -9.92
N PRO A 128 -6.68 -1.97 -9.95
CA PRO A 128 -5.84 -1.93 -8.74
C PRO A 128 -5.68 -0.53 -8.16
N THR A 129 -5.20 -0.44 -6.93
CA THR A 129 -5.07 0.82 -6.15
C THR A 129 -3.99 1.78 -6.67
N ASN A 130 -3.11 1.33 -7.57
CA ASN A 130 -1.98 2.10 -8.10
C ASN A 130 -2.30 2.84 -9.42
N GLY A 131 -3.49 2.68 -9.99
CA GLY A 131 -3.88 3.31 -11.25
C GLY A 131 -4.46 4.70 -11.07
N ALA A 132 -3.62 5.71 -10.82
CA ALA A 132 -4.04 7.12 -10.74
C ALA A 132 -3.61 7.90 -11.99
N GLU A 133 -4.56 8.59 -12.65
CA GLU A 133 -4.31 9.42 -13.82
C GLU A 133 -4.27 10.93 -13.50
N VAL A 134 -3.54 11.70 -14.30
CA VAL A 134 -3.32 13.15 -14.08
C VAL A 134 -4.59 14.00 -14.16
N GLY A 135 -5.66 13.50 -14.81
CA GLY A 135 -6.92 14.22 -14.95
C GLY A 135 -7.70 14.36 -13.64
N GLY A 136 -7.56 13.40 -12.73
CA GLY A 136 -8.23 13.39 -11.43
C GLY A 136 -7.46 14.14 -10.35
N ALA A 137 -8.18 14.61 -9.32
CA ALA A 137 -7.57 15.15 -8.11
C ALA A 137 -6.99 14.00 -7.26
N PHE A 138 -5.66 13.95 -7.10
CA PHE A 138 -5.00 12.94 -6.29
C PHE A 138 -4.88 13.35 -4.83
N GLY A 139 -5.41 12.55 -3.91
CA GLY A 139 -5.20 12.73 -2.48
C GLY A 139 -5.97 11.70 -1.68
N GLY A 140 -5.61 11.58 -0.40
CA GLY A 140 -6.28 10.70 0.55
C GLY A 140 -7.15 11.46 1.54
N GLU A 141 -7.68 10.69 2.48
CA GLU A 141 -8.44 11.14 3.65
C GLU A 141 -7.79 10.63 4.95
N LYS A 142 -8.38 10.99 6.10
CA LYS A 142 -7.95 10.53 7.43
C LYS A 142 -6.49 10.90 7.74
N ALA A 143 -5.69 9.94 8.22
CA ALA A 143 -4.27 10.15 8.53
C ALA A 143 -3.41 10.37 7.28
N THR A 144 -3.92 10.13 6.07
CA THR A 144 -3.22 10.49 4.83
C THR A 144 -3.22 12.00 4.58
N GLY A 145 -4.09 12.76 5.25
CA GLY A 145 -4.29 14.19 5.05
C GLY A 145 -5.59 14.47 4.28
N GLY A 146 -5.73 15.68 3.73
CA GLY A 146 -6.91 16.10 2.96
C GLY A 146 -6.60 17.00 1.76
N GLY A 147 -5.32 17.18 1.42
CA GLY A 147 -4.91 17.91 0.24
C GLY A 147 -5.30 17.18 -1.05
N ARG A 148 -5.25 17.90 -2.17
CA ARG A 148 -5.45 17.34 -3.51
C ARG A 148 -4.39 17.86 -4.48
N GLU A 149 -3.89 16.98 -5.32
CA GLU A 149 -2.83 17.24 -6.30
C GLU A 149 -3.30 16.89 -7.73
N ALA A 150 -2.47 17.22 -8.73
CA ALA A 150 -2.74 17.01 -10.15
C ALA A 150 -3.96 17.77 -10.70
N GLY A 151 -5.04 17.07 -11.04
CA GLY A 151 -6.16 17.62 -11.80
C GLY A 151 -7.20 18.38 -10.99
N SER A 152 -8.40 18.52 -11.57
CA SER A 152 -9.54 19.24 -11.00
C SER A 152 -9.18 20.70 -10.63
N ASP A 153 -9.66 21.15 -9.49
CA ASP A 153 -9.46 22.47 -8.92
C ASP A 153 -8.32 22.52 -7.88
N SER A 154 -7.41 21.54 -7.91
CA SER A 154 -6.23 21.48 -7.04
C SER A 154 -5.37 22.75 -7.12
N TRP A 155 -5.35 23.42 -8.29
CA TRP A 155 -4.65 24.69 -8.49
C TRP A 155 -5.07 25.79 -7.51
N LYS A 156 -6.31 25.75 -6.99
CA LYS A 156 -6.82 26.74 -6.04
C LYS A 156 -6.05 26.74 -4.71
N GLN A 157 -5.43 25.61 -4.34
CA GLN A 157 -4.62 25.51 -3.12
C GLN A 157 -3.34 26.36 -3.19
N TYR A 158 -2.90 26.69 -4.40
CA TYR A 158 -1.69 27.49 -4.64
C TYR A 158 -2.00 28.98 -4.86
N MET A 159 -3.25 29.39 -4.67
CA MET A 159 -3.73 30.76 -4.90
C MET A 159 -4.49 31.30 -3.69
N ARG A 160 -4.43 32.62 -3.49
CA ARG A 160 -5.27 33.31 -2.51
C ARG A 160 -6.56 33.81 -3.17
N ARG A 161 -7.72 33.44 -2.65
CA ARG A 161 -9.03 33.97 -3.10
C ARG A 161 -9.24 35.41 -2.60
N SER A 162 -9.70 36.29 -3.49
CA SER A 162 -10.28 37.60 -3.16
C SER A 162 -11.74 37.63 -3.61
N THR A 163 -12.64 38.14 -2.78
CA THR A 163 -14.08 38.27 -3.06
C THR A 163 -14.45 39.70 -3.41
#